data_AF-A0AAE0GPN2-F1
#
_entry.id   AF-A0AAE0GPN2-F1
#
_cell.length_a   1.000
_cell.length_b   1.000
_cell.length_c   1.000
_cell.angle_alpha   90.00
_cell.angle_beta   90.00
_cell.angle_gamma   90.00
#
_symmetry.space_group_name_H-M   'P 1'
#
loop_
_entity.id
_entity.type
_entity.pdbx_description
1 polymer ?
#
loop_
_entity_poly.entity_id
_entity_poly.type
_entity_poly.pdbx_seq_one_letter_code
_entity_poly.pdbx_strand_id
1 'polypeptide(L)'
;YKTVDDYYRDNSSGDVIEQISIPMLCIQAEDDPISLDRAIPRSAIAANPNTVLVTTPTGGHLGWTAGDRAPFGAPWTNKPVIEYFVAMAEIVARQRESCLVGASSNSEESL
;
A
#
# COMPACT_ATOMS: atom_id res chain seq x y z
N TYR A 1 16.28 19.28 17.13
CA TYR A 1 16.88 19.10 15.79
C TYR A 1 18.00 20.10 15.58
N LYS A 2 19.09 19.71 14.91
CA LYS A 2 20.27 20.58 14.67
C LYS A 2 20.10 21.43 13.41
N THR A 3 19.39 20.90 12.42
CA THR A 3 18.99 21.63 11.21
C THR A 3 17.49 21.44 10.94
N VAL A 4 16.94 22.28 10.06
CA VAL A 4 15.58 22.12 9.54
C VAL A 4 15.45 20.82 8.75
N ASP A 5 16.51 20.43 8.05
CA ASP A 5 16.55 19.17 7.30
C ASP A 5 16.48 17.96 8.24
N ASP A 6 17.13 18.01 9.40
CA ASP A 6 17.02 16.95 10.41
C ASP A 6 15.59 16.81 10.93
N TYR A 7 14.89 17.94 11.13
CA TYR A 7 13.49 17.93 11.53
C TYR A 7 12.63 17.24 10.47
N TYR A 8 12.73 17.67 9.21
CA TYR A 8 11.89 17.11 8.15
C TYR A 8 12.23 15.66 7.80
N ARG A 9 13.50 15.26 7.92
CA ARG A 9 13.92 13.87 7.70
C ARG A 9 13.33 12.94 8.75
N ASP A 10 13.47 13.26 10.04
CA ASP A 10 12.92 12.43 11.13
C ASP A 10 11.38 12.40 11.12
N ASN A 11 10.74 13.41 10.52
CA ASN A 11 9.30 13.48 10.31
C ASN A 11 8.82 12.94 8.94
N SER A 12 9.73 12.45 8.10
CA SER A 12 9.39 11.85 6.80
C SER A 12 8.98 10.40 6.99
N SER A 13 7.87 9.99 6.37
CA SER A 13 7.49 8.58 6.34
C SER A 13 8.29 7.76 5.32
N GLY A 14 9.04 8.41 4.41
CA GLY A 14 9.78 7.71 3.36
C GLY A 14 10.81 6.72 3.90
N ASP A 15 11.50 7.08 4.98
CA ASP A 15 12.62 6.30 5.55
C ASP A 15 12.16 5.05 6.32
N VAL A 16 10.86 4.90 6.57
CA VAL A 16 10.28 3.77 7.31
C VAL A 16 9.45 2.82 6.44
N ILE A 17 9.30 3.11 5.14
CA ILE A 17 8.51 2.26 4.23
C ILE A 17 9.05 0.84 4.14
N GLU A 18 10.38 0.68 4.17
CA GLU A 18 11.03 -0.64 4.14
C GLU A 18 10.70 -1.50 5.38
N GLN A 19 10.25 -0.87 6.48
CA GLN A 19 9.91 -1.54 7.73
C GLN A 19 8.44 -1.97 7.81
N ILE A 20 7.65 -1.70 6.77
CA ILE A 20 6.23 -2.06 6.74
C ILE A 20 6.08 -3.58 6.63
N SER A 21 5.50 -4.18 7.67
CA SER A 21 5.30 -5.63 7.81
C SER A 21 3.89 -6.10 7.46
N ILE A 22 3.00 -5.18 7.06
CA ILE A 22 1.61 -5.47 6.68
C ILE A 22 1.36 -5.01 5.25
N PRO A 23 0.43 -5.62 4.51
CA PRO A 23 0.15 -5.21 3.14
C PRO A 23 -0.25 -3.73 3.04
N MET A 24 0.42 -2.97 2.18
CA MET A 24 0.18 -1.55 1.92
C MET A 24 -0.05 -1.27 0.44
N LEU A 25 -1.13 -0.57 0.12
CA LEU A 25 -1.41 -0.04 -1.22
C LEU A 25 -1.24 1.49 -1.22
N CYS A 26 -0.36 1.98 -2.09
CA CYS A 26 -0.12 3.40 -2.34
C CYS A 26 -0.68 3.77 -3.72
N ILE A 27 -1.52 4.80 -3.81
CA ILE A 27 -2.03 5.33 -5.08
C ILE A 27 -1.67 6.81 -5.16
N GLN A 28 -1.05 7.23 -6.26
CA GLN A 28 -0.63 8.62 -6.48
C GLN A 28 -0.83 9.07 -7.93
N ALA A 29 -0.95 10.38 -8.14
CA ALA A 29 -0.96 10.99 -9.48
C ALA A 29 0.36 11.74 -9.70
N GLU A 30 0.96 11.59 -10.88
CA GLU A 30 2.27 12.18 -11.20
C GLU A 30 2.19 13.71 -11.39
N ASP A 31 1.00 14.23 -11.68
CA ASP A 31 0.68 15.65 -11.79
C ASP A 31 0.10 16.27 -10.49
N ASP A 32 0.18 15.58 -9.34
CA ASP A 32 -0.28 16.13 -8.05
C ASP A 32 0.56 17.37 -7.66
N PRO A 33 -0.07 18.58 -7.54
CA PRO A 33 0.65 19.81 -7.22
C PRO A 33 1.08 19.90 -5.74
N ILE A 34 0.56 19.01 -4.87
CA ILE A 34 0.84 18.97 -3.44
C ILE A 34 1.79 17.79 -3.15
N SER A 35 1.42 16.59 -3.57
CA SER A 35 2.24 15.37 -3.41
C SER A 35 3.07 15.13 -4.66
N LEU A 36 4.11 15.93 -4.84
CA LEU A 36 4.92 15.93 -6.06
C LEU A 36 5.45 14.52 -6.41
N ASP A 37 5.44 14.15 -7.69
CA ASP A 37 5.97 12.86 -8.18
C ASP A 37 7.40 12.57 -7.68
N ARG A 38 8.27 13.58 -7.70
CA ARG A 38 9.67 13.45 -7.22
C ARG A 38 9.79 13.08 -5.74
N ALA A 39 8.74 13.31 -4.95
CA ALA A 39 8.71 13.00 -3.52
C ALA A 39 8.22 11.57 -3.23
N ILE A 40 7.76 10.84 -4.25
CA ILE A 40 7.35 9.44 -4.10
C ILE A 40 8.61 8.58 -3.84
N PRO A 41 8.69 7.86 -2.71
CA PRO A 41 9.86 7.04 -2.35
C PRO A 41 9.87 5.70 -3.09
N ARG A 42 9.97 5.75 -4.43
CA ARG A 42 9.83 4.60 -5.34
C ARG A 42 10.81 3.46 -5.04
N SER A 43 12.05 3.79 -4.68
CA SER A 43 13.07 2.78 -4.34
C SER A 43 12.71 2.01 -3.07
N ALA A 44 12.31 2.70 -2.01
CA ALA A 44 11.93 2.10 -0.73
C ALA A 44 10.67 1.22 -0.87
N ILE A 45 9.68 1.70 -1.63
CA ILE A 45 8.48 0.91 -1.97
C ILE A 45 8.90 -0.35 -2.75
N ALA A 46 9.67 -0.19 -3.83
CA ALA A 46 10.08 -1.34 -4.66
C ALA A 46 10.91 -2.38 -3.89
N ALA A 47 11.65 -1.96 -2.86
CA ALA A 47 12.42 -2.84 -2.00
C ALA A 47 11.56 -3.65 -1.01
N ASN A 48 10.33 -3.20 -0.68
CA ASN A 48 9.46 -3.86 0.28
C ASN A 48 8.36 -4.71 -0.40
N PRO A 49 8.39 -6.06 -0.27
CA PRO A 49 7.41 -6.94 -0.90
C PRO A 49 5.98 -6.79 -0.34
N ASN A 50 5.80 -6.15 0.81
CA ASN A 50 4.47 -5.87 1.38
C ASN A 50 3.82 -4.62 0.79
N THR A 51 4.50 -3.89 -0.10
CA THR A 51 4.00 -2.62 -0.63
C THR A 51 3.72 -2.69 -2.12
N VAL A 52 2.68 -1.99 -2.54
CA VAL A 52 2.30 -1.83 -3.95
C VAL A 52 2.11 -0.35 -4.24
N LEU A 53 2.71 0.15 -5.31
CA LEU A 53 2.51 1.52 -5.78
C LEU A 53 1.79 1.51 -7.14
N VAL A 54 0.73 2.29 -7.22
CA VAL A 54 0.01 2.61 -8.45
C VAL A 54 0.18 4.10 -8.72
N THR A 55 0.73 4.44 -9.89
CA THR A 55 0.77 5.84 -10.35
C THR A 55 -0.05 6.04 -11.61
N THR A 56 -0.70 7.20 -11.70
CA THR A 56 -1.38 7.66 -12.92
C THR A 56 -0.68 8.90 -13.47
N PRO A 57 -0.58 9.07 -14.80
CA PRO A 57 0.01 10.28 -15.37
C PRO A 57 -0.72 11.56 -14.98
N THR A 58 -2.05 11.46 -14.80
CA THR A 58 -2.92 12.58 -14.46
C THR A 58 -3.91 12.23 -13.37
N GLY A 59 -4.40 13.25 -12.67
CA GLY A 59 -5.41 13.17 -11.62
C GLY A 59 -5.29 14.31 -10.61
N GLY A 60 -4.12 14.94 -10.48
CA GLY A 60 -3.86 15.92 -9.44
C GLY A 60 -4.08 15.32 -8.04
N HIS A 61 -4.29 16.18 -7.05
CA HIS A 61 -4.44 15.74 -5.66
C HIS A 61 -5.76 15.01 -5.37
N LEU A 62 -6.83 15.33 -6.13
CA LEU A 62 -8.20 14.88 -5.85
C LEU A 62 -8.96 14.35 -7.08
N GLY A 63 -8.34 14.31 -8.26
CA GLY A 63 -8.98 13.91 -9.52
C GLY A 63 -9.02 12.39 -9.70
N TRP A 64 -9.60 11.73 -8.72
CA TRP A 64 -9.94 10.31 -8.75
C TRP A 64 -11.21 10.05 -9.58
N THR A 65 -11.64 10.98 -10.43
CA THR A 65 -12.85 10.88 -11.25
C THR A 65 -12.53 10.28 -12.62
N ALA A 66 -13.08 9.12 -12.95
CA ALA A 66 -12.94 8.50 -14.27
C ALA A 66 -14.13 7.57 -14.60
N GLY A 67 -14.22 7.14 -15.86
CA GLY A 67 -15.25 6.22 -16.38
C GLY A 67 -16.55 6.90 -16.81
N ASP A 68 -17.52 6.09 -17.23
CA ASP A 68 -18.72 6.53 -17.96
C ASP A 68 -19.64 7.49 -17.18
N ARG A 69 -19.53 7.50 -15.85
CA ARG A 69 -20.33 8.38 -14.98
C ARG A 69 -19.58 9.61 -14.48
N ALA A 70 -18.34 9.83 -14.91
CA ALA A 70 -17.59 11.02 -14.53
C ALA A 70 -18.31 12.30 -14.99
N PRO A 71 -18.28 13.40 -14.20
CA PRO A 71 -17.58 13.53 -12.91
C PRO A 71 -18.42 13.09 -11.69
N PHE A 72 -19.68 12.67 -11.87
CA PHE A 72 -20.61 12.40 -10.76
C PHE A 72 -20.58 10.95 -10.24
N GLY A 73 -19.78 10.09 -10.87
CA GLY A 73 -19.56 8.71 -10.46
C GLY A 73 -18.69 8.60 -9.20
N ALA A 74 -18.63 7.39 -8.64
CA ALA A 74 -17.69 7.08 -7.57
C ALA A 74 -16.23 7.20 -8.08
N PRO A 75 -15.27 7.51 -7.20
CA PRO A 75 -13.86 7.52 -7.55
C PRO A 75 -13.43 6.21 -8.20
N TRP A 76 -12.57 6.28 -9.23
CA TRP A 76 -12.08 5.08 -9.92
C TRP A 76 -11.29 4.17 -8.97
N THR A 77 -10.66 4.75 -7.95
CA THR A 77 -9.87 4.05 -6.93
C THR A 77 -10.71 3.11 -6.07
N ASN A 78 -12.04 3.29 -5.98
CA ASN A 78 -12.89 2.44 -5.16
C ASN A 78 -12.78 0.97 -5.54
N LYS A 79 -12.84 0.65 -6.83
CA LYS A 79 -12.77 -0.73 -7.32
C LYS A 79 -11.44 -1.42 -6.95
N PRO A 80 -10.25 -0.90 -7.33
CA PRO A 80 -8.98 -1.55 -7.00
C PRO A 80 -8.70 -1.56 -5.50
N VAL A 81 -9.13 -0.57 -4.72
CA VAL A 81 -8.97 -0.58 -3.25
C VAL A 81 -9.78 -1.73 -2.63
N ILE A 82 -11.03 -1.93 -3.06
CA ILE A 82 -11.85 -3.03 -2.57
C ILE A 82 -11.28 -4.38 -3.02
N GLU A 83 -10.86 -4.51 -4.28
CA GLU A 83 -10.21 -5.72 -4.79
C GLU A 83 -8.94 -6.06 -3.99
N TYR A 84 -8.13 -5.05 -3.67
CA TYR A 84 -6.96 -5.20 -2.83
C TYR A 84 -7.31 -5.71 -1.43
N PHE A 85 -8.30 -5.11 -0.75
CA PHE A 85 -8.73 -5.57 0.57
C PHE A 85 -9.27 -7.01 0.57
N VAL A 86 -10.07 -7.36 -0.44
CA VAL A 86 -10.59 -8.74 -0.59
C VAL A 86 -9.43 -9.72 -0.77
N ALA A 87 -8.49 -9.42 -1.67
CA ALA A 87 -7.32 -10.26 -1.90
C ALA A 87 -6.48 -10.44 -0.62
N MET A 88 -6.24 -9.37 0.13
CA MET A 88 -5.48 -9.44 1.38
C MET A 88 -6.23 -10.23 2.46
N ALA A 89 -7.54 -10.06 2.58
CA ALA A 89 -8.35 -10.82 3.53
C ALA A 89 -8.29 -12.33 3.24
N GLU A 90 -8.36 -12.72 1.97
CA GLU A 90 -8.22 -14.12 1.56
C GLU A 90 -6.82 -14.67 1.84
N ILE A 91 -5.75 -13.90 1.55
CA ILE A 91 -4.37 -14.32 1.83
C ILE A 91 -4.19 -14.54 3.33
N VAL A 92 -4.65 -13.61 4.16
CA VAL A 92 -4.56 -13.73 5.63
C VAL A 92 -5.37 -14.93 6.14
N ALA A 93 -6.57 -15.18 5.60
CA ALA A 93 -7.36 -16.35 5.96
C ALA A 93 -6.63 -17.67 5.62
N ARG A 94 -6.09 -17.78 4.40
CA ARG A 94 -5.31 -18.95 3.96
C ARG A 94 -4.07 -19.18 4.82
N GLN A 95 -3.35 -18.12 5.19
CA GLN A 95 -2.18 -18.22 6.07
C GLN A 95 -2.56 -18.73 7.48
N ARG A 96 -3.69 -18.27 8.02
CA ARG A 96 -4.20 -18.75 9.32
C ARG A 96 -4.56 -20.23 9.28
N GLU A 97 -5.27 -20.66 8.23
CA GLU A 97 -5.63 -22.08 8.05
C GLU A 97 -4.38 -22.97 7.90
N SER A 98 -3.39 -22.54 7.12
CA SER A 98 -2.13 -23.28 6.97
C SER A 98 -1.36 -23.44 8.28
N CYS A 99 -1.30 -22.40 9.12
CA CYS A 99 -0.69 -22.49 10.44
C CYS A 99 -1.45 -23.44 11.38
N LEU A 100 -2.78 -23.45 11.32
CA LEU A 100 -3.60 -24.36 12.12
C LEU A 100 -3.39 -25.82 11.71
N VAL A 101 -3.36 -26.11 10.41
CA VAL A 101 -3.10 -27.48 9.91
C VAL A 101 -1.69 -27.97 10.29
N GLY A 102 -0.67 -27.11 10.17
CA GLY A 102 0.71 -27.46 10.55
C GLY A 102 0.91 -27.66 12.06
N ALA A 103 0.10 -27.01 12.90
CA ALA A 103 0.11 -27.22 14.35
C ALA A 103 -0.53 -28.57 14.73
N SER A 104 -1.59 -28.98 14.02
CA SER A 104 -2.27 -30.27 14.23
C SER A 104 -1.38 -31.46 13.89
N SER A 105 -0.67 -31.41 12.76
CA SER A 105 0.19 -32.51 12.28
C SER A 105 1.39 -32.81 13.20
N ASN A 106 1.90 -31.81 13.93
CA ASN A 106 3.01 -32.00 14.86
C ASN A 106 2.61 -32.63 16.20
N SER A 107 1.31 -32.80 16.46
CA SER A 107 0.81 -33.41 17.70
C SER A 107 0.54 -34.92 17.61
N GLU A 108 0.52 -35.47 16.39
CA GLU A 108 0.26 -36.90 16.15
C GLU A 108 1.54 -37.74 15.99
N GLU A 109 2.73 -37.12 15.98
CA GLU A 109 4.02 -37.81 15.79
C GLU A 109 4.80 -38.07 17.12
N SER A 110 4.15 -37.86 18.28
CA SER A 110 4.78 -38.01 19.61
C SER A 110 4.17 -39.10 20.52
N LEU A 111 3.63 -40.19 19.97
CA LEU A 111 3.17 -41.36 20.73
C LEU A 111 3.82 -42.65 20.23
#